data_AF-A0A2D9T8T0-F1
#
_entry.id   AF-A0A2D9T8T0-F1
#
_cell.length_a   1.000
_cell.length_b   1.000
_cell.length_c   1.000
_cell.angle_alpha   90.00
_cell.angle_beta   90.00
_cell.angle_gamma   90.00
#
_symmetry.space_group_name_H-M   'P 1'
#
loop_
_entity.id
_entity.type
_entity.pdbx_description
1 polymer ?
#
loop_
_entity_poly.entity_id
_entity_poly.type
_entity_poly.pdbx_seq_one_letter_code
_entity_poly.pdbx_strand_id
1 'polypeptide(L)'
;MSETLELDLEGAHGDPLHVTFRLGGVPLDDDTAAGGPAFAGRMLRAFHEGRVEVAGMEVDDLWVADFHLLRDLAERFGIVAPDPDPDLVCRNCGLGMDVDPTGRDPESLLAAPPETEPPPERWSRAVGGIGGATFAPVRVRTARGYWRALVAPPARLGPAVVRGLGLRSLRTERRSITEPRALARQLDRASDALLDVVTAAFLLTNYPARLRFPVVCPECGTVHDVPTPSLREGDEMPAALDVLFGGPASHHELPDLAAFTSLVERVHPEVFRERSVAHLVVEVNDEVPPVDDSGEPLMGSYLPTHDPISGEPVFLVALYYRTFVKMFEEAPFDVEAEVRDTLDHEVEHHLHHLEGYDPLDAEERAEARRDLERTFGRDAVARAERRWLAGELGAIARFFVLPLVLLALLLGALVAAGVID
;
A
#
# COMPACT_ATOMS: atom_id res chain seq x y z
N MET A 1 -22.64 -11.48 28.63
CA MET A 1 -23.16 -12.27 27.50
C MET A 1 -22.06 -12.22 26.46
N SER A 2 -21.51 -13.36 26.03
CA SER A 2 -20.56 -13.37 24.92
C SER A 2 -21.35 -13.08 23.65
N GLU A 3 -20.98 -12.02 22.97
CA GLU A 3 -21.56 -11.64 21.68
C GLU A 3 -20.89 -12.50 20.61
N THR A 4 -21.66 -12.98 19.64
CA THR A 4 -21.14 -13.80 18.54
C THR A 4 -21.32 -13.02 17.26
N LEU A 5 -20.28 -12.98 16.43
CA LEU A 5 -20.32 -12.45 15.07
C LEU A 5 -20.12 -13.58 14.08
N GLU A 6 -21.01 -13.68 13.09
CA GLU A 6 -20.94 -14.66 12.01
C GLU A 6 -20.67 -13.92 10.69
N LEU A 7 -19.70 -14.39 9.92
CA LEU A 7 -19.32 -13.82 8.63
C LEU A 7 -19.26 -14.91 7.56
N ASP A 8 -19.79 -14.58 6.39
CA ASP A 8 -19.63 -15.38 5.17
C ASP A 8 -18.57 -14.72 4.30
N LEU A 9 -17.47 -15.41 4.06
CA LEU A 9 -16.32 -14.90 3.33
C LEU A 9 -16.05 -15.79 2.11
N GLU A 10 -15.54 -15.20 1.04
CA GLU A 10 -14.91 -15.94 -0.05
C GLU A 10 -13.44 -16.16 0.29
N GLY A 11 -12.97 -17.40 0.32
CA GLY A 11 -11.57 -17.75 0.59
C GLY A 11 -10.65 -17.45 -0.59
N ALA A 12 -9.33 -17.54 -0.37
CA ALA A 12 -8.30 -17.10 -1.32
C ALA A 12 -8.28 -17.91 -2.63
N HIS A 13 -8.96 -19.06 -2.63
CA HIS A 13 -9.08 -19.97 -3.76
C HIS A 13 -10.55 -20.25 -4.11
N GLY A 14 -11.45 -19.31 -3.81
CA GLY A 14 -12.89 -19.39 -4.09
C GLY A 14 -13.67 -20.33 -3.16
N ASP A 15 -13.02 -20.87 -2.12
CA ASP A 15 -13.66 -21.72 -1.11
C ASP A 15 -14.57 -20.85 -0.21
N PRO A 16 -15.88 -21.10 -0.08
CA PRO A 16 -16.72 -20.34 0.85
C PRO A 16 -16.36 -20.68 2.30
N LEU A 17 -16.18 -19.64 3.12
CA LEU A 17 -15.84 -19.75 4.54
C LEU A 17 -16.98 -19.16 5.38
N HIS A 18 -17.64 -20.01 6.16
CA HIS A 18 -18.61 -19.59 7.18
C HIS A 18 -17.90 -19.53 8.52
N VAL A 19 -17.65 -18.32 9.02
CA VAL A 19 -16.77 -18.07 10.17
C VAL A 19 -17.55 -17.52 11.34
N THR A 20 -17.29 -18.05 12.53
CA THR A 20 -17.86 -17.59 13.78
C THR A 20 -16.76 -17.01 14.68
N PHE A 21 -16.95 -15.76 15.10
CA PHE A 21 -16.11 -15.05 16.05
C PHE A 21 -16.85 -14.90 17.38
N ARG A 22 -16.31 -15.45 18.46
CA ARG A 22 -16.87 -15.28 19.82
C ARG A 22 -16.21 -14.08 20.49
N LEU A 23 -16.95 -12.98 20.53
CA LEU A 23 -16.52 -11.69 21.04
C LEU A 23 -16.58 -11.66 22.58
N GLY A 24 -15.73 -10.78 23.13
CA GLY A 24 -15.55 -10.56 24.57
C GLY A 24 -14.41 -11.39 25.17
N GLY A 25 -14.10 -11.09 26.43
CA GLY A 25 -12.91 -11.60 27.12
C GLY A 25 -11.68 -10.71 26.91
N VAL A 26 -10.56 -11.08 27.54
CA VAL A 26 -9.28 -10.40 27.33
C VAL A 26 -8.70 -10.89 25.99
N PRO A 27 -8.21 -10.00 25.11
CA PRO A 27 -7.53 -10.41 23.89
C PRO A 27 -6.35 -11.35 24.19
N LEU A 28 -6.15 -12.38 23.38
CA LEU A 28 -5.01 -13.28 23.52
C LEU A 28 -3.73 -12.57 23.08
N ASP A 29 -2.75 -12.41 23.97
CA ASP A 29 -1.57 -11.54 23.78
C ASP A 29 -0.21 -12.28 23.73
N ASP A 30 -0.20 -13.59 23.99
CA ASP A 30 1.00 -14.43 23.94
C ASP A 30 0.99 -15.37 22.72
N ASP A 31 2.12 -15.41 22.03
CA ASP A 31 2.35 -16.30 20.90
C ASP A 31 2.78 -17.70 21.35
N THR A 32 1.93 -18.34 22.15
CA THR A 32 2.09 -19.72 22.59
C THR A 32 0.97 -20.61 22.05
N ALA A 33 1.32 -21.81 21.58
CA ALA A 33 0.37 -22.82 21.13
C ALA A 33 0.88 -24.23 21.42
N ALA A 34 -0.02 -25.13 21.84
CA ALA A 34 0.31 -26.52 22.18
C ALA A 34 1.48 -26.67 23.19
N GLY A 35 1.61 -25.72 24.13
CA GLY A 35 2.59 -25.78 25.21
C GLY A 35 3.97 -25.20 24.88
N GLY A 36 4.14 -24.46 23.78
CA GLY A 36 5.40 -23.76 23.48
C GLY A 36 5.21 -22.54 22.57
N PRO A 37 6.29 -21.77 22.31
CA PRO A 37 6.27 -20.66 21.37
C PRO A 37 5.86 -21.11 19.97
N ALA A 38 5.01 -20.33 19.31
CA ALA A 38 4.57 -20.59 17.94
C ALA A 38 4.36 -19.27 17.19
N PHE A 39 4.79 -19.22 15.92
CA PHE A 39 4.42 -18.11 15.05
C PHE A 39 2.90 -18.06 14.89
N ALA A 40 2.31 -16.87 15.02
CA ALA A 40 0.87 -16.65 15.12
C ALA A 40 0.20 -17.50 16.23
N GLY A 41 0.91 -17.72 17.34
CA GLY A 41 0.46 -18.56 18.45
C GLY A 41 -0.86 -18.09 19.06
N ARG A 42 -1.04 -16.78 19.20
CA ARG A 42 -2.30 -16.19 19.71
C ARG A 42 -3.51 -16.59 18.88
N MET A 43 -3.39 -16.59 17.55
CA MET A 43 -4.47 -16.98 16.64
C MET A 43 -4.73 -18.49 16.68
N LEU A 44 -3.67 -19.30 16.69
CA LEU A 44 -3.79 -20.75 16.83
C LEU A 44 -4.49 -21.13 18.14
N ARG A 45 -4.23 -20.40 19.23
CA ARG A 45 -4.95 -20.56 20.49
C ARG A 45 -6.40 -20.11 20.39
N ALA A 46 -6.69 -19.01 19.69
CA ALA A 46 -8.06 -18.56 19.46
C ALA A 46 -8.90 -19.63 18.77
N PHE A 47 -8.35 -20.34 17.78
CA PHE A 47 -9.01 -21.51 17.18
C PHE A 47 -9.19 -22.66 18.18
N HIS A 48 -8.15 -22.99 18.95
CA HIS A 48 -8.21 -24.10 19.92
C HIS A 48 -9.24 -23.87 21.03
N GLU A 49 -9.40 -22.62 21.48
CA GLU A 49 -10.39 -22.20 22.48
C GLU A 49 -11.79 -21.99 21.89
N GLY A 50 -11.96 -22.17 20.58
CA GLY A 50 -13.22 -21.92 19.87
C GLY A 50 -13.60 -20.43 19.84
N ARG A 51 -12.66 -19.50 20.03
CA ARG A 51 -12.94 -18.07 19.85
C ARG A 51 -13.10 -17.70 18.38
N VAL A 52 -12.48 -18.48 17.50
CA VAL A 52 -12.67 -18.43 16.04
C VAL A 52 -12.95 -19.85 15.56
N GLU A 53 -14.01 -20.02 14.78
CA GLU A 53 -14.41 -21.32 14.21
C GLU A 53 -14.76 -21.15 12.73
N VAL A 54 -14.43 -22.14 11.90
CA VAL A 54 -14.84 -22.20 10.50
C VAL A 54 -15.70 -23.45 10.32
N ALA A 55 -16.92 -23.29 9.82
CA ALA A 55 -17.88 -24.38 9.75
C ALA A 55 -17.35 -25.54 8.89
N GLY A 56 -17.22 -26.72 9.50
CA GLY A 56 -16.78 -27.94 8.81
C GLY A 56 -15.29 -27.98 8.45
N MET A 57 -14.46 -27.08 8.98
CA MET A 57 -13.03 -27.02 8.68
C MET A 57 -12.19 -26.84 9.95
N GLU A 58 -11.14 -27.65 10.08
CA GLU A 58 -10.12 -27.47 11.12
C GLU A 58 -9.12 -26.38 10.70
N VAL A 59 -8.50 -25.70 11.66
CA VAL A 59 -7.48 -24.65 11.37
C VAL A 59 -6.34 -25.15 10.48
N ASP A 60 -5.94 -26.42 10.64
CA ASP A 60 -4.89 -27.08 9.88
C ASP A 60 -5.24 -27.26 8.39
N ASP A 61 -6.51 -27.10 8.05
CA ASP A 61 -7.07 -27.27 6.72
C ASP A 61 -7.29 -25.94 6.02
N LEU A 62 -7.13 -24.81 6.71
CA LEU A 62 -7.16 -23.49 6.07
C LEU A 62 -5.95 -23.30 5.16
N TRP A 63 -6.14 -22.54 4.07
CA TRP A 63 -5.02 -21.96 3.35
C TRP A 63 -4.34 -20.91 4.23
N VAL A 64 -3.03 -20.72 4.06
CA VAL A 64 -2.29 -19.71 4.85
C VAL A 64 -2.85 -18.30 4.63
N ALA A 65 -3.22 -17.97 3.39
CA ALA A 65 -3.87 -16.69 3.07
C ALA A 65 -5.17 -16.48 3.86
N ASP A 66 -6.03 -17.51 3.93
CA ASP A 66 -7.28 -17.44 4.69
C ASP A 66 -7.02 -17.38 6.20
N PHE A 67 -6.06 -18.15 6.70
CA PHE A 67 -5.65 -18.09 8.10
C PHE A 67 -5.19 -16.67 8.50
N HIS A 68 -4.40 -16.01 7.65
CA HIS A 68 -3.92 -14.65 7.91
C HIS A 68 -5.03 -13.61 7.81
N LEU A 69 -6.01 -13.79 6.92
CA LEU A 69 -7.22 -12.96 6.89
C LEU A 69 -8.00 -13.09 8.20
N LEU A 70 -8.23 -14.31 8.66
CA LEU A 70 -8.94 -14.55 9.91
C LEU A 70 -8.16 -14.03 11.12
N ARG A 71 -6.83 -14.04 11.07
CA ARG A 71 -5.97 -13.45 12.10
C ARG A 71 -6.16 -11.93 12.18
N ASP A 72 -6.09 -11.23 11.05
CA ASP A 72 -6.34 -9.78 11.01
C ASP A 72 -7.76 -9.44 11.50
N LEU A 73 -8.78 -10.19 11.06
CA LEU A 73 -10.15 -9.98 11.53
C LEU A 73 -10.27 -10.23 13.04
N ALA A 74 -9.64 -11.27 13.56
CA ALA A 74 -9.63 -11.56 14.99
C ALA A 74 -8.95 -10.46 15.81
N GLU A 75 -7.92 -9.81 15.26
CA GLU A 75 -7.27 -8.64 15.86
C GLU A 75 -8.21 -7.45 15.93
N ARG A 76 -8.89 -7.13 14.82
CA ARG A 76 -9.89 -6.05 14.73
C ARG A 76 -11.08 -6.25 15.66
N PHE A 77 -11.49 -7.49 15.85
CA PHE A 77 -12.57 -7.83 16.77
C PHE A 77 -12.12 -7.98 18.24
N GLY A 78 -10.85 -7.69 18.55
CA GLY A 78 -10.30 -7.76 19.91
C GLY A 78 -10.26 -9.19 20.48
N ILE A 79 -10.21 -10.20 19.62
CA ILE A 79 -10.08 -11.61 20.03
C ILE A 79 -8.61 -11.93 20.32
N VAL A 80 -7.71 -11.47 19.45
CA VAL A 80 -6.27 -11.50 19.68
C VAL A 80 -5.78 -10.07 19.86
N ALA A 81 -4.74 -9.88 20.68
CA ALA A 81 -4.09 -8.59 20.81
C ALA A 81 -3.37 -8.24 19.49
N PRO A 82 -3.22 -6.95 19.16
CA PRO A 82 -2.45 -6.56 18.01
C PRO A 82 -1.02 -7.06 18.09
N ASP A 83 -0.48 -7.41 16.93
CA ASP A 83 0.94 -7.60 16.77
C ASP A 83 1.68 -6.31 17.17
N PRO A 84 2.95 -6.38 17.64
CA PRO A 84 3.73 -5.18 17.94
C PRO A 84 3.73 -4.24 16.73
N ASP A 85 3.45 -2.96 16.98
CA ASP A 85 3.36 -1.95 15.92
C ASP A 85 4.70 -1.87 15.17
N PRO A 86 4.73 -2.10 13.84
CA PRO A 86 5.92 -1.75 13.08
C PRO A 86 6.15 -0.24 13.21
N ASP A 87 7.41 0.18 13.39
CA ASP A 87 7.79 1.60 13.33
C ASP A 87 7.54 2.11 11.90
N LEU A 88 6.29 2.43 11.57
CA LEU A 88 5.88 2.83 10.23
C LEU A 88 6.28 4.30 10.03
N VAL A 89 7.00 4.57 8.96
CA VAL A 89 7.44 5.93 8.60
C VAL A 89 6.80 6.30 7.27
N CYS A 90 6.26 7.51 7.20
CA CYS A 90 5.71 8.03 5.95
C CYS A 90 6.82 8.14 4.89
N ARG A 91 6.69 7.39 3.79
CA ARG A 91 7.58 7.45 2.61
C ARG A 91 7.75 8.85 2.02
N ASN A 92 6.76 9.74 2.19
CA ASN A 92 6.83 11.10 1.68
C ASN A 92 7.52 12.06 2.67
N CYS A 93 6.90 12.34 3.82
CA CYS A 93 7.40 13.35 4.75
C CYS A 93 8.48 12.83 5.73
N GLY A 94 8.61 11.51 5.91
CA GLY A 94 9.57 10.88 6.82
C GLY A 94 9.14 10.87 8.29
N LEU A 95 7.91 11.28 8.61
CA LEU A 95 7.39 11.26 9.97
C LEU A 95 6.89 9.86 10.35
N GLY A 96 7.07 9.48 11.62
CA GLY A 96 6.51 8.26 12.17
C GLY A 96 4.98 8.31 12.17
N MET A 97 4.34 7.17 11.90
CA MET A 97 2.90 7.01 11.83
C MET A 97 2.48 5.95 12.84
N ASP A 98 1.52 6.30 13.69
CA ASP A 98 0.85 5.37 14.58
C ASP A 98 -0.32 4.75 13.83
N VAL A 99 -0.27 3.43 13.62
CA VAL A 99 -1.28 2.69 12.88
C VAL A 99 -1.99 1.73 13.80
N ASP A 100 -3.20 2.10 14.19
CA ASP A 100 -4.11 1.18 14.88
C ASP A 100 -4.97 0.41 13.83
N PRO A 101 -4.66 -0.88 13.55
CA PRO A 101 -5.49 -1.68 12.66
C PRO A 101 -6.86 -2.01 13.29
N THR A 102 -7.02 -1.95 14.61
CA THR A 102 -8.21 -2.44 15.32
C THR A 102 -9.45 -1.55 15.11
N GLY A 103 -9.26 -0.25 14.87
CA GLY A 103 -10.34 0.70 14.59
C GLY A 103 -10.83 0.70 13.13
N ARG A 104 -10.28 -0.15 12.27
CA ARG A 104 -10.50 -0.09 10.81
C ARG A 104 -11.61 -1.06 10.37
N ASP A 105 -12.53 -0.54 9.57
CA ASP A 105 -13.66 -1.28 9.01
C ASP A 105 -13.20 -2.50 8.19
N PRO A 106 -13.56 -3.74 8.59
CA PRO A 106 -13.16 -4.96 7.88
C PRO A 106 -13.73 -5.05 6.47
N GLU A 107 -14.79 -4.29 6.12
CA GLU A 107 -15.35 -4.29 4.75
C GLU A 107 -14.30 -3.95 3.69
N SER A 108 -13.35 -3.07 4.01
CA SER A 108 -12.29 -2.66 3.07
C SER A 108 -11.40 -3.82 2.63
N LEU A 109 -11.04 -4.72 3.56
CA LEU A 109 -10.28 -5.92 3.26
C LEU A 109 -11.13 -6.89 2.43
N LEU A 110 -12.38 -7.07 2.82
CA LEU A 110 -13.28 -8.03 2.17
C LEU A 110 -13.72 -7.61 0.76
N ALA A 111 -13.60 -6.32 0.44
CA ALA A 111 -13.88 -5.79 -0.89
C ALA A 111 -12.73 -6.04 -1.89
N ALA A 112 -11.50 -6.23 -1.40
CA ALA A 112 -10.36 -6.48 -2.26
C ALA A 112 -10.36 -7.94 -2.77
N PRO A 113 -9.82 -8.19 -3.99
CA PRO A 113 -9.81 -9.54 -4.57
C PRO A 113 -9.18 -10.58 -3.63
N PRO A 114 -9.79 -11.77 -3.49
CA PRO A 114 -9.30 -12.80 -2.59
C PRO A 114 -8.09 -13.56 -3.14
N GLU A 115 -7.90 -13.55 -4.45
CA GLU A 115 -6.88 -14.31 -5.17
C GLU A 115 -5.50 -13.66 -5.07
N THR A 116 -4.45 -14.50 -5.07
CA THR A 116 -3.06 -14.06 -5.23
C THR A 116 -2.63 -14.21 -6.68
N GLU A 117 -1.98 -13.18 -7.22
CA GLU A 117 -1.21 -13.35 -8.44
C GLU A 117 0.09 -14.12 -8.10
N PRO A 118 0.32 -15.30 -8.70
CA PRO A 118 1.52 -16.06 -8.40
C PRO A 118 2.77 -15.30 -8.89
N PRO A 119 3.90 -15.39 -8.15
CA PRO A 119 5.14 -14.77 -8.58
C PRO A 119 5.63 -15.39 -9.91
N PRO A 120 6.40 -14.64 -10.72
CA PRO A 120 6.91 -15.15 -11.98
C PRO A 120 7.84 -16.35 -11.78
N GLU A 121 7.63 -17.42 -12.55
CA GLU A 121 8.46 -18.63 -12.45
C GLU A 121 9.92 -18.40 -12.88
N ARG A 122 10.14 -17.40 -13.72
CA ARG A 122 11.45 -17.00 -14.23
C ARG A 122 11.75 -15.61 -13.73
N TRP A 123 12.89 -15.45 -13.09
CA TRP A 123 13.33 -14.19 -12.55
C TRP A 123 14.00 -13.35 -13.64
N SER A 124 13.98 -12.03 -13.46
CA SER A 124 14.61 -11.07 -14.36
C SER A 124 16.12 -11.28 -14.45
N ARG A 125 16.74 -11.68 -13.32
CA ARG A 125 18.15 -12.02 -13.21
C ARG A 125 18.37 -13.20 -12.27
N ALA A 126 19.51 -13.88 -12.43
CA ALA A 126 19.88 -14.99 -11.55
C ALA A 126 20.52 -14.51 -10.25
N VAL A 127 20.16 -15.13 -9.12
CA VAL A 127 20.74 -14.89 -7.78
C VAL A 127 21.31 -16.20 -7.27
N GLY A 128 22.62 -16.21 -6.95
CA GLY A 128 23.31 -17.43 -6.52
C GLY A 128 23.23 -18.58 -7.54
N GLY A 129 23.13 -18.26 -8.84
CA GLY A 129 22.96 -19.25 -9.94
C GLY A 129 21.54 -19.83 -10.08
N ILE A 130 20.57 -19.32 -9.33
CA ILE A 130 19.14 -19.62 -9.48
C ILE A 130 18.49 -18.50 -10.30
N GLY A 131 17.81 -18.85 -11.40
CA GLY A 131 17.13 -17.90 -12.29
C GLY A 131 15.62 -18.04 -12.31
N GLY A 132 15.04 -18.74 -11.34
CA GLY A 132 13.61 -18.97 -11.27
C GLY A 132 13.20 -19.95 -10.18
N ALA A 133 11.93 -19.91 -9.80
CA ALA A 133 11.35 -20.80 -8.81
C ALA A 133 9.85 -20.98 -9.06
N THR A 134 9.31 -22.14 -8.72
CA THR A 134 7.85 -22.36 -8.73
C THR A 134 7.37 -22.48 -7.31
N PHE A 135 6.36 -21.70 -6.96
CA PHE A 135 5.68 -21.72 -5.66
C PHE A 135 4.25 -22.24 -5.82
N ALA A 136 3.67 -22.71 -4.73
CA ALA A 136 2.26 -22.99 -4.64
C ALA A 136 1.73 -22.55 -3.28
N PRO A 137 0.46 -22.11 -3.20
CA PRO A 137 -0.22 -21.90 -1.95
C PRO A 137 -0.13 -23.14 -1.04
N VAL A 138 -0.10 -22.91 0.27
CA VAL A 138 0.01 -23.98 1.26
C VAL A 138 -1.10 -23.90 2.29
N ARG A 139 -1.46 -25.07 2.82
CA ARG A 139 -2.36 -25.19 3.97
C ARG A 139 -1.59 -24.98 5.28
N VAL A 140 -2.25 -24.52 6.33
CA VAL A 140 -1.66 -24.29 7.66
C VAL A 140 -0.88 -25.51 8.16
N ARG A 141 -1.44 -26.73 8.03
CA ARG A 141 -0.73 -27.97 8.42
C ARG A 141 0.66 -28.12 7.77
N THR A 142 0.82 -27.62 6.56
CA THR A 142 2.08 -27.68 5.80
C THR A 142 3.02 -26.54 6.20
N ALA A 143 2.47 -25.34 6.39
CA ALA A 143 3.20 -24.14 6.81
C ALA A 143 3.81 -24.26 8.22
N ARG A 144 3.20 -25.06 9.12
CA ARG A 144 3.72 -25.32 10.48
C ARG A 144 5.21 -25.70 10.53
N GLY A 145 5.73 -26.38 9.51
CA GLY A 145 7.15 -26.72 9.43
C GLY A 145 8.06 -25.48 9.33
N TYR A 146 7.63 -24.47 8.57
CA TYR A 146 8.30 -23.19 8.43
C TYR A 146 8.07 -22.29 9.65
N TRP A 147 6.83 -22.19 10.13
CA TRP A 147 6.49 -21.41 11.34
C TRP A 147 7.26 -21.84 12.59
N ARG A 148 7.49 -23.15 12.78
CA ARG A 148 8.35 -23.65 13.86
C ARG A 148 9.81 -23.22 13.71
N ALA A 149 10.30 -23.08 12.48
CA ALA A 149 11.65 -22.63 12.21
C ALA A 149 11.82 -21.15 12.56
N LEU A 150 10.80 -20.31 12.30
CA LEU A 150 10.81 -18.88 12.65
C LEU A 150 11.00 -18.63 14.16
N VAL A 151 10.40 -19.47 15.01
CA VAL A 151 10.47 -19.30 16.48
C VAL A 151 11.66 -19.97 17.16
N ALA A 152 12.46 -20.78 16.44
CA ALA A 152 13.55 -21.57 17.02
C ALA A 152 14.91 -21.37 16.31
N PRO A 153 15.52 -20.18 16.39
CA PRO A 153 16.83 -19.91 15.78
C PRO A 153 17.99 -20.62 16.52
N PRO A 154 19.06 -21.03 15.81
CA PRO A 154 19.23 -20.99 14.36
C PRO A 154 18.43 -22.10 13.67
N ALA A 155 17.55 -21.72 12.76
CA ALA A 155 16.75 -22.66 12.00
C ALA A 155 17.58 -23.31 10.89
N ARG A 156 17.89 -24.60 11.03
CA ARG A 156 18.36 -25.38 9.88
C ARG A 156 17.22 -25.51 8.87
N LEU A 157 17.49 -25.14 7.62
CA LEU A 157 16.50 -25.26 6.55
C LEU A 157 16.33 -26.74 6.18
N GLY A 158 15.23 -27.33 6.64
CA GLY A 158 14.88 -28.73 6.38
C GLY A 158 13.79 -28.89 5.32
N PRO A 159 13.48 -30.14 4.90
CA PRO A 159 12.41 -30.40 3.93
C PRO A 159 11.03 -29.92 4.38
N ALA A 160 10.79 -29.85 5.70
CA ALA A 160 9.55 -29.33 6.24
C ALA A 160 9.43 -27.81 6.04
N VAL A 161 10.54 -27.06 6.15
CA VAL A 161 10.59 -25.62 5.90
C VAL A 161 10.32 -25.34 4.41
N VAL A 162 11.00 -26.05 3.51
CA VAL A 162 10.76 -25.93 2.05
C VAL A 162 9.31 -26.18 1.67
N ARG A 163 8.69 -27.23 2.24
CA ARG A 163 7.26 -27.50 2.01
C ARG A 163 6.37 -26.40 2.60
N GLY A 164 6.71 -25.89 3.78
CA GLY A 164 5.99 -24.81 4.43
C GLY A 164 6.07 -23.48 3.66
N LEU A 165 7.18 -23.23 2.98
CA LEU A 165 7.33 -22.11 2.04
C LEU A 165 6.54 -22.30 0.73
N GLY A 166 5.94 -23.47 0.49
CA GLY A 166 5.29 -23.76 -0.79
C GLY A 166 6.24 -23.90 -1.98
N LEU A 167 7.55 -23.90 -1.76
CA LEU A 167 8.57 -23.98 -2.80
C LEU A 167 8.55 -25.38 -3.47
N ARG A 168 8.16 -25.43 -4.75
CA ARG A 168 8.06 -26.65 -5.55
C ARG A 168 9.31 -26.95 -6.35
N SER A 169 9.95 -25.91 -6.88
CA SER A 169 11.19 -26.08 -7.63
C SER A 169 12.08 -24.85 -7.62
N LEU A 170 13.39 -25.04 -7.79
CA LEU A 170 14.38 -24.00 -8.10
C LEU A 170 15.00 -24.30 -9.46
N ARG A 171 15.03 -23.31 -10.35
CA ARG A 171 15.57 -23.40 -11.70
C ARG A 171 16.98 -22.81 -11.74
N THR A 172 17.95 -23.63 -12.11
CA THR A 172 19.33 -23.22 -12.42
C THR A 172 19.52 -23.18 -13.93
N GLU A 173 20.65 -22.65 -14.41
CA GLU A 173 21.03 -22.73 -15.84
C GLU A 173 21.02 -24.15 -16.40
N ARG A 174 21.33 -25.16 -15.57
CA ARG A 174 21.59 -26.54 -16.03
C ARG A 174 20.45 -27.50 -15.76
N ARG A 175 19.61 -27.22 -14.77
CA ARG A 175 18.55 -28.13 -14.30
C ARG A 175 17.52 -27.45 -13.40
N SER A 176 16.39 -28.11 -13.22
CA SER A 176 15.44 -27.83 -12.13
C SER A 176 15.68 -28.78 -10.95
N ILE A 177 15.66 -28.23 -9.73
CA ILE A 177 15.73 -28.96 -8.47
C ILE A 177 14.31 -29.02 -7.91
N THR A 178 13.76 -30.22 -7.71
CA THR A 178 12.37 -30.41 -7.24
C THR A 178 12.27 -31.22 -5.94
N GLU A 179 13.33 -31.96 -5.57
CA GLU A 179 13.31 -32.82 -4.39
C GLU A 179 13.47 -31.98 -3.10
N PRO A 180 12.56 -32.08 -2.11
CA PRO A 180 12.57 -31.18 -0.95
C PRO A 180 13.86 -31.20 -0.12
N ARG A 181 14.57 -32.33 0.02
CA ARG A 181 15.85 -32.36 0.73
C ARG A 181 16.95 -31.65 -0.07
N ALA A 182 16.94 -31.74 -1.39
CA ALA A 182 17.86 -31.04 -2.28
C ALA A 182 17.60 -29.53 -2.29
N LEU A 183 16.33 -29.12 -2.36
CA LEU A 183 15.92 -27.72 -2.20
C LEU A 183 16.39 -27.16 -0.85
N ALA A 184 16.15 -27.88 0.24
CA ALA A 184 16.55 -27.47 1.58
C ALA A 184 18.07 -27.28 1.67
N ARG A 185 18.87 -28.23 1.14
CA ARG A 185 20.34 -28.12 1.07
C ARG A 185 20.83 -26.98 0.16
N GLN A 186 20.04 -26.57 -0.82
CA GLN A 186 20.38 -25.44 -1.68
C GLN A 186 20.15 -24.13 -0.92
N LEU A 187 19.01 -23.99 -0.25
CA LEU A 187 18.68 -22.81 0.55
C LEU A 187 19.57 -22.67 1.79
N ASP A 188 19.95 -23.77 2.45
CA ASP A 188 20.84 -23.75 3.62
C ASP A 188 22.27 -23.24 3.30
N ARG A 189 22.62 -23.16 2.01
CA ARG A 189 23.88 -22.60 1.50
C ARG A 189 23.68 -21.34 0.66
N ALA A 190 22.44 -20.84 0.60
CA ALA A 190 22.11 -19.66 -0.17
C ALA A 190 22.71 -18.41 0.47
N SER A 191 22.94 -17.38 -0.34
CA SER A 191 23.14 -16.02 0.16
C SER A 191 21.84 -15.47 0.72
N ASP A 192 21.92 -14.50 1.62
CA ASP A 192 20.76 -13.78 2.17
C ASP A 192 19.88 -13.22 1.04
N ALA A 193 20.48 -12.60 0.01
CA ALA A 193 19.74 -12.11 -1.16
C ALA A 193 18.88 -13.18 -1.88
N LEU A 194 19.29 -14.46 -1.88
CA LEU A 194 18.47 -15.53 -2.46
C LEU A 194 17.34 -15.94 -1.49
N LEU A 195 17.60 -15.90 -0.18
CA LEU A 195 16.56 -16.11 0.82
C LEU A 195 15.53 -14.99 0.77
N ASP A 196 15.94 -13.73 0.59
CA ASP A 196 15.03 -12.57 0.45
C ASP A 196 14.11 -12.73 -0.76
N VAL A 197 14.64 -13.16 -1.91
CA VAL A 197 13.85 -13.46 -3.12
C VAL A 197 12.85 -14.60 -2.88
N VAL A 198 13.27 -15.66 -2.18
CA VAL A 198 12.38 -16.79 -1.85
C VAL A 198 11.29 -16.36 -0.87
N THR A 199 11.61 -15.51 0.10
CA THR A 199 10.66 -14.95 1.07
C THR A 199 9.68 -14.02 0.38
N ALA A 200 10.13 -13.10 -0.47
CA ALA A 200 9.26 -12.22 -1.25
C ALA A 200 8.28 -13.02 -2.13
N ALA A 201 8.77 -14.07 -2.80
CA ALA A 201 7.91 -14.95 -3.60
C ALA A 201 6.91 -15.75 -2.75
N PHE A 202 7.29 -16.17 -1.53
CA PHE A 202 6.36 -16.77 -0.57
C PHE A 202 5.27 -15.78 -0.15
N LEU A 203 5.64 -14.52 0.14
CA LEU A 203 4.69 -13.48 0.53
C LEU A 203 3.70 -13.21 -0.61
N LEU A 204 4.16 -12.97 -1.84
CA LEU A 204 3.30 -12.81 -3.02
C LEU A 204 2.33 -13.98 -3.24
N THR A 205 2.76 -15.21 -2.90
CA THR A 205 1.92 -16.41 -3.05
C THR A 205 0.82 -16.52 -1.99
N ASN A 206 1.04 -16.00 -0.77
CA ASN A 206 0.16 -16.25 0.39
C ASN A 206 -0.44 -14.97 1.00
N TYR A 207 -0.08 -13.79 0.52
CA TYR A 207 -0.60 -12.50 0.97
C TYR A 207 -1.30 -11.76 -0.18
N PRO A 208 -2.60 -12.05 -0.44
CA PRO A 208 -3.38 -11.35 -1.47
C PRO A 208 -3.56 -9.88 -1.14
N ALA A 209 -4.07 -9.11 -2.11
CA ALA A 209 -4.33 -7.68 -1.97
C ALA A 209 -5.19 -7.34 -0.74
N ARG A 210 -6.18 -8.19 -0.41
CA ARG A 210 -7.01 -8.08 0.80
C ARG A 210 -6.28 -8.27 2.14
N LEU A 211 -4.98 -8.59 2.13
CA LEU A 211 -4.12 -8.60 3.30
C LEU A 211 -3.22 -7.36 3.35
N ARG A 212 -3.73 -6.26 2.82
CA ARG A 212 -3.12 -4.94 2.93
C ARG A 212 -4.25 -3.95 3.18
N PHE A 213 -3.97 -2.88 3.89
CA PHE A 213 -4.95 -1.82 4.08
C PHE A 213 -4.30 -0.45 3.93
N PRO A 214 -5.02 0.51 3.33
CA PRO A 214 -4.52 1.85 3.18
C PRO A 214 -4.50 2.64 4.49
N VAL A 215 -3.40 3.35 4.71
CA VAL A 215 -3.21 4.32 5.78
C VAL A 215 -2.83 5.66 5.17
N VAL A 216 -3.54 6.72 5.57
CA VAL A 216 -3.24 8.09 5.15
C VAL A 216 -2.34 8.73 6.20
N CYS A 217 -1.21 9.29 5.77
CA CYS A 217 -0.37 10.11 6.63
C CYS A 217 -1.14 11.37 7.05
N PRO A 218 -1.32 11.64 8.35
CA PRO A 218 -2.11 12.79 8.81
C PRO A 218 -1.44 14.14 8.50
N GLU A 219 -0.14 14.15 8.23
CA GLU A 219 0.65 15.37 8.05
C GLU A 219 0.75 15.81 6.59
N CYS A 220 0.98 14.87 5.66
CA CYS A 220 1.15 15.19 4.23
C CYS A 220 0.09 14.60 3.31
N GLY A 221 -0.83 13.78 3.83
CA GLY A 221 -1.89 13.17 3.04
C GLY A 221 -1.48 11.94 2.22
N THR A 222 -0.21 11.53 2.25
CA THR A 222 0.25 10.37 1.48
C THR A 222 -0.45 9.09 1.91
N VAL A 223 -0.93 8.31 0.94
CA VAL A 223 -1.49 6.99 1.15
C VAL A 223 -0.38 5.94 1.14
N HIS A 224 -0.44 5.06 2.14
CA HIS A 224 0.45 3.93 2.35
C HIS A 224 -0.35 2.66 2.29
N ASP A 225 0.07 1.70 1.49
CA ASP A 225 -0.51 0.37 1.51
C ASP A 225 0.19 -0.50 2.56
N VAL A 226 -0.44 -0.64 3.73
CA VAL A 226 0.17 -1.26 4.91
C VAL A 226 -0.13 -2.76 4.94
N PRO A 227 0.92 -3.60 4.93
CA PRO A 227 0.84 -5.02 5.24
C PRO A 227 -0.01 -5.39 6.46
N THR A 228 -0.98 -6.30 6.31
CA THR A 228 -1.65 -6.96 7.44
C THR A 228 -1.67 -8.50 7.30
N PRO A 229 -1.69 -9.29 8.39
CA PRO A 229 -1.26 -8.94 9.74
C PRO A 229 0.14 -8.29 9.73
N SER A 230 0.43 -7.41 10.70
CA SER A 230 1.68 -6.65 10.69
C SER A 230 2.90 -7.54 10.95
N LEU A 231 2.77 -8.58 11.79
CA LEU A 231 3.79 -9.61 11.92
C LEU A 231 3.59 -10.72 10.88
N ARG A 232 4.47 -10.75 9.88
CA ARG A 232 4.51 -11.75 8.80
C ARG A 232 5.71 -12.70 8.95
N GLU A 233 5.77 -13.73 8.10
CA GLU A 233 6.90 -14.67 8.10
C GLU A 233 8.23 -14.06 7.62
N GLY A 234 8.19 -12.86 7.03
CA GLY A 234 9.34 -12.05 6.65
C GLY A 234 8.90 -10.72 6.04
N ASP A 235 9.88 -9.90 5.64
CA ASP A 235 9.66 -8.56 5.10
C ASP A 235 9.65 -8.55 3.56
N GLU A 236 8.87 -7.65 2.97
CA GLU A 236 8.91 -7.36 1.53
C GLU A 236 10.17 -6.52 1.23
N MET A 237 11.21 -7.15 0.70
CA MET A 237 12.45 -6.47 0.32
C MET A 237 12.36 -5.92 -1.12
N PRO A 238 12.46 -4.60 -1.36
CA PRO A 238 12.37 -4.03 -2.71
C PRO A 238 13.35 -4.66 -3.71
N ALA A 239 14.61 -4.82 -3.31
CA ALA A 239 15.65 -5.46 -4.13
C ALA A 239 15.33 -6.92 -4.52
N ALA A 240 14.50 -7.61 -3.74
CA ALA A 240 14.03 -8.95 -4.05
C ALA A 240 12.88 -8.93 -5.07
N LEU A 241 11.96 -7.97 -4.97
CA LEU A 241 10.89 -7.75 -5.95
C LEU A 241 11.46 -7.40 -7.33
N ASP A 242 12.53 -6.59 -7.39
CA ASP A 242 13.25 -6.28 -8.63
C ASP A 242 13.79 -7.52 -9.35
N VAL A 243 14.28 -8.50 -8.58
CA VAL A 243 14.75 -9.77 -9.13
C VAL A 243 13.59 -10.57 -9.72
N LEU A 244 12.41 -10.52 -9.09
CA LEU A 244 11.24 -11.27 -9.56
C LEU A 244 10.67 -10.66 -10.83
N PHE A 245 10.35 -9.36 -10.81
CA PHE A 245 9.58 -8.70 -11.87
C PHE A 245 10.45 -7.98 -12.90
N GLY A 246 11.71 -7.70 -12.56
CA GLY A 246 12.59 -6.87 -13.36
C GLY A 246 12.46 -5.41 -12.94
N GLY A 247 13.35 -4.98 -12.05
CA GLY A 247 13.68 -3.58 -11.89
C GLY A 247 14.53 -3.10 -13.08
N PRO A 248 14.57 -1.80 -13.38
CA PRO A 248 15.45 -1.30 -14.41
C PRO A 248 16.89 -1.64 -14.00
N ALA A 249 17.66 -2.25 -14.90
CA ALA A 249 19.07 -2.59 -14.68
C ALA A 249 19.97 -1.35 -14.75
N SER A 250 19.49 -0.22 -14.23
CA SER A 250 20.17 1.04 -14.38
C SER A 250 21.33 1.10 -13.38
N HIS A 251 22.53 1.26 -13.93
CA HIS A 251 23.73 1.61 -13.16
C HIS A 251 23.79 3.12 -12.91
N HIS A 252 22.66 3.82 -13.04
CA HIS A 252 22.62 5.24 -12.78
C HIS A 252 22.73 5.47 -11.28
N GLU A 253 23.39 6.54 -10.90
CA GLU A 253 23.32 7.08 -9.56
C GLU A 253 22.37 8.27 -9.66
N LEU A 254 21.43 8.39 -8.72
CA LEU A 254 20.64 9.60 -8.63
C LEU A 254 21.59 10.78 -8.33
N PRO A 255 21.61 11.84 -9.16
CA PRO A 255 22.41 13.02 -8.89
C PRO A 255 21.96 13.66 -7.57
N ASP A 256 22.90 14.28 -6.83
CA ASP A 256 22.52 15.10 -5.68
C ASP A 256 21.62 16.28 -6.09
N LEU A 257 21.00 16.96 -5.13
CA LEU A 257 20.05 18.05 -5.42
C LEU A 257 20.64 19.11 -6.35
N ALA A 258 21.90 19.52 -6.15
CA ALA A 258 22.52 20.56 -6.97
C ALA A 258 22.76 20.08 -8.41
N ALA A 259 23.20 18.84 -8.58
CA ALA A 259 23.38 18.21 -9.88
C ALA A 259 22.03 17.93 -10.58
N PHE A 260 20.99 17.57 -9.83
CA PHE A 260 19.62 17.42 -10.31
C PHE A 260 19.04 18.76 -10.79
N THR A 261 19.20 19.84 -10.02
CA THR A 261 18.83 21.20 -10.46
C THR A 261 19.56 21.58 -11.75
N SER A 262 20.87 21.32 -11.83
CA SER A 262 21.65 21.60 -13.05
C SER A 262 21.20 20.75 -14.25
N LEU A 263 20.70 19.53 -14.00
CA LEU A 263 20.09 18.67 -15.01
C LEU A 263 18.77 19.28 -15.50
N VAL A 264 17.86 19.67 -14.60
CA VAL A 264 16.58 20.31 -14.95
C VAL A 264 16.82 21.63 -15.71
N GLU A 265 17.77 22.46 -15.27
CA GLU A 265 18.17 23.70 -15.94
C GLU A 265 18.66 23.48 -17.37
N ARG A 266 19.32 22.34 -17.63
CA ARG A 266 19.80 21.95 -18.95
C ARG A 266 18.68 21.40 -19.83
N VAL A 267 17.76 20.60 -19.28
CA VAL A 267 16.73 19.87 -20.02
C VAL A 267 15.53 20.75 -20.38
N HIS A 268 15.04 21.59 -19.46
CA HIS A 268 13.79 22.34 -19.70
C HIS A 268 13.80 23.26 -20.94
N PRO A 269 14.91 23.94 -21.33
CA PRO A 269 14.90 24.78 -22.53
C PRO A 269 14.74 23.97 -23.82
N GLU A 270 15.08 22.68 -23.81
CA GLU A 270 14.87 21.77 -24.93
C GLU A 270 13.40 21.40 -25.04
N VAL A 271 12.80 20.92 -23.94
CA VAL A 271 11.36 20.57 -23.87
C VAL A 271 10.48 21.75 -24.27
N PHE A 272 10.75 22.94 -23.74
CA PHE A 272 9.96 24.14 -24.03
C PHE A 272 10.05 24.54 -25.50
N ARG A 273 11.23 24.38 -26.11
CA ARG A 273 11.43 24.65 -27.54
C ARG A 273 10.67 23.65 -28.40
N GLU A 274 10.68 22.37 -28.03
CA GLU A 274 9.98 21.31 -28.73
C GLU A 274 8.45 21.50 -28.66
N ARG A 275 7.93 21.86 -27.48
CA ARG A 275 6.51 22.17 -27.25
C ARG A 275 6.10 23.59 -27.65
N SER A 276 7.03 24.41 -28.14
CA SER A 276 6.80 25.81 -28.54
C SER A 276 6.19 26.70 -27.45
N VAL A 277 6.57 26.47 -26.19
CA VAL A 277 6.12 27.24 -25.03
C VAL A 277 7.18 28.24 -24.58
N ALA A 278 6.73 29.38 -24.08
CA ALA A 278 7.57 30.39 -23.44
C ALA A 278 6.87 30.90 -22.16
N HIS A 279 7.60 31.59 -21.29
CA HIS A 279 7.07 32.22 -20.08
C HIS A 279 6.62 31.27 -18.95
N LEU A 280 7.06 30.00 -19.00
CA LEU A 280 7.02 29.11 -17.84
C LEU A 280 8.28 29.29 -17.00
N VAL A 281 8.10 29.37 -15.69
CA VAL A 281 9.18 29.26 -14.70
C VAL A 281 9.31 27.80 -14.32
N VAL A 282 10.54 27.30 -14.23
CA VAL A 282 10.81 25.95 -13.71
C VAL A 282 11.56 26.06 -12.40
N GLU A 283 11.11 25.32 -11.39
CA GLU A 283 11.74 25.26 -10.08
C GLU A 283 11.96 23.80 -9.67
N VAL A 284 13.10 23.53 -9.04
CA VAL A 284 13.32 22.26 -8.33
C VAL A 284 13.10 22.51 -6.85
N ASN A 285 12.14 21.78 -6.28
CA ASN A 285 11.75 21.88 -4.89
C ASN A 285 12.19 20.62 -4.12
N ASP A 286 12.82 20.79 -2.96
CA ASP A 286 13.30 19.71 -2.08
C ASP A 286 12.49 19.56 -0.78
N GLU A 287 11.39 20.30 -0.65
CA GLU A 287 10.43 20.18 0.44
C GLU A 287 9.51 18.96 0.25
N VAL A 288 8.60 18.74 1.21
CA VAL A 288 7.62 17.64 1.13
C VAL A 288 6.70 17.91 -0.06
N PRO A 289 6.70 17.06 -1.10
CA PRO A 289 5.82 17.23 -2.24
C PRO A 289 4.34 17.18 -1.82
N PRO A 290 3.48 17.95 -2.48
CA PRO A 290 2.04 17.74 -2.43
C PRO A 290 1.70 16.32 -2.92
N VAL A 291 0.52 15.86 -2.53
CA VAL A 291 -0.03 14.58 -2.96
C VAL A 291 -1.18 14.81 -3.91
N ASP A 292 -1.37 13.89 -4.85
CA ASP A 292 -2.53 13.90 -5.74
C ASP A 292 -3.81 13.45 -5.03
N ASP A 293 -4.91 13.37 -5.77
CA ASP A 293 -6.21 12.92 -5.25
C ASP A 293 -6.21 11.44 -4.81
N SER A 294 -5.24 10.63 -5.25
CA SER A 294 -5.06 9.25 -4.84
C SER A 294 -4.20 9.10 -3.57
N GLY A 295 -3.53 10.18 -3.16
CA GLY A 295 -2.58 10.22 -2.06
C GLY A 295 -1.15 9.84 -2.46
N GLU A 296 -0.82 9.82 -3.74
CA GLU A 296 0.54 9.61 -4.24
C GLU A 296 1.32 10.94 -4.26
N PRO A 297 2.57 10.99 -3.78
CA PRO A 297 3.40 12.18 -3.86
C PRO A 297 3.69 12.59 -5.32
N LEU A 298 3.50 13.87 -5.65
CA LEU A 298 3.73 14.39 -6.99
C LEU A 298 5.23 14.42 -7.34
N MET A 299 5.57 14.07 -8.59
CA MET A 299 6.91 14.27 -9.15
C MET A 299 7.09 15.65 -9.74
N GLY A 300 6.05 16.12 -10.45
CA GLY A 300 5.93 17.45 -11.03
C GLY A 300 4.59 18.07 -10.64
N SER A 301 4.49 19.40 -10.75
CA SER A 301 3.18 20.05 -10.83
C SER A 301 3.25 21.35 -11.60
N TYR A 302 2.19 21.60 -12.37
CA TYR A 302 1.91 22.88 -12.99
C TYR A 302 1.00 23.74 -12.10
N LEU A 303 1.47 24.94 -11.75
CA LEU A 303 0.82 25.85 -10.82
C LEU A 303 0.69 27.26 -11.42
N PRO A 304 -0.52 27.66 -11.84
CA PRO A 304 -0.85 29.06 -12.09
C PRO A 304 -0.86 29.82 -10.75
N THR A 305 0.06 30.76 -10.59
CA THR A 305 0.19 31.60 -9.39
C THR A 305 0.34 33.08 -9.77
N HIS A 306 0.64 33.93 -8.79
CA HIS A 306 0.89 35.35 -9.00
C HIS A 306 2.19 35.74 -8.29
N ASP A 307 2.97 36.60 -8.92
CA ASP A 307 4.14 37.18 -8.28
C ASP A 307 3.67 38.09 -7.11
N PRO A 308 4.18 37.88 -5.89
CA PRO A 308 3.66 38.57 -4.70
C PRO A 308 3.98 40.07 -4.67
N ILE A 309 4.90 40.55 -5.51
CA ILE A 309 5.35 41.94 -5.55
C ILE A 309 4.60 42.73 -6.62
N SER A 310 4.56 42.21 -7.84
CA SER A 310 3.94 42.81 -9.01
C SER A 310 2.45 42.47 -9.16
N GLY A 311 2.02 41.34 -8.60
CA GLY A 311 0.67 40.79 -8.79
C GLY A 311 0.44 40.19 -10.19
N GLU A 312 1.46 40.13 -11.03
CA GLU A 312 1.35 39.55 -12.37
C GLU A 312 1.22 38.02 -12.29
N PRO A 313 0.44 37.39 -13.19
CA PRO A 313 0.33 35.95 -13.23
C PRO A 313 1.69 35.33 -13.58
N VAL A 314 2.06 34.27 -12.86
CA VAL A 314 3.24 33.46 -13.08
C VAL A 314 2.80 32.02 -13.27
N PHE A 315 3.35 31.35 -14.26
CA PHE A 315 3.08 29.95 -14.55
C PHE A 315 4.30 29.13 -14.18
N LEU A 316 4.17 28.34 -13.11
CA LEU A 316 5.28 27.59 -12.52
C LEU A 316 5.13 26.10 -12.83
N VAL A 317 6.24 25.47 -13.22
CA VAL A 317 6.41 24.02 -13.22
C VAL A 317 7.39 23.68 -12.10
N ALA A 318 6.92 23.00 -11.06
CA ALA A 318 7.74 22.54 -9.95
C ALA A 318 8.10 21.06 -10.15
N LEU A 319 9.37 20.68 -9.94
CA LEU A 319 9.80 19.29 -9.85
C LEU A 319 10.26 18.98 -8.44
N TYR A 320 9.75 17.89 -7.85
CA TYR A 320 9.98 17.55 -6.45
C TYR A 320 11.09 16.52 -6.30
N TYR A 321 12.30 16.98 -5.98
CA TYR A 321 13.49 16.13 -5.88
C TYR A 321 13.33 14.97 -4.89
N ARG A 322 12.60 15.16 -3.79
CA ARG A 322 12.32 14.10 -2.81
C ARG A 322 11.54 12.92 -3.41
N THR A 323 10.60 13.19 -4.31
CA THR A 323 9.84 12.14 -5.02
C THR A 323 10.77 11.35 -5.92
N PHE A 324 11.65 12.02 -6.69
CA PHE A 324 12.66 11.37 -7.50
C PHE A 324 13.60 10.48 -6.66
N VAL A 325 14.05 10.96 -5.49
CA VAL A 325 14.86 10.14 -4.56
C VAL A 325 14.10 8.89 -4.15
N LYS A 326 12.85 9.02 -3.72
CA LYS A 326 12.05 7.90 -3.22
C LYS A 326 11.76 6.87 -4.30
N MET A 327 11.32 7.31 -5.47
CA MET A 327 11.08 6.41 -6.59
C MET A 327 12.36 5.73 -7.06
N PHE A 328 13.51 6.42 -7.00
CA PHE A 328 14.79 5.85 -7.37
C PHE A 328 15.29 4.82 -6.35
N GLU A 329 15.04 5.04 -5.06
CA GLU A 329 15.31 4.05 -3.99
C GLU A 329 14.46 2.78 -4.17
N GLU A 330 13.22 2.93 -4.66
CA GLU A 330 12.32 1.81 -4.95
C GLU A 330 12.71 1.07 -6.23
N ALA A 331 13.02 1.79 -7.31
CA ALA A 331 13.42 1.24 -8.60
C ALA A 331 14.33 2.23 -9.38
N PRO A 332 15.65 1.98 -9.49
CA PRO A 332 16.56 2.91 -10.18
C PRO A 332 16.23 3.13 -11.66
N PHE A 333 16.02 4.36 -12.13
CA PHE A 333 15.66 4.69 -13.52
C PHE A 333 16.63 5.67 -14.22
N ASP A 334 16.41 5.97 -15.51
CA ASP A 334 17.15 7.02 -16.22
C ASP A 334 16.60 8.40 -15.80
N VAL A 335 17.32 9.07 -14.90
CA VAL A 335 16.88 10.33 -14.29
C VAL A 335 16.72 11.46 -15.31
N GLU A 336 17.55 11.51 -16.35
CA GLU A 336 17.42 12.56 -17.39
C GLU A 336 16.19 12.32 -18.25
N ALA A 337 15.91 11.06 -18.60
CA ALA A 337 14.68 10.70 -19.31
C ALA A 337 13.44 11.02 -18.48
N GLU A 338 13.44 10.67 -17.19
CA GLU A 338 12.32 10.93 -16.29
C GLU A 338 12.07 12.42 -16.07
N VAL A 339 13.12 13.22 -15.86
CA VAL A 339 13.02 14.68 -15.77
C VAL A 339 12.41 15.27 -17.04
N ARG A 340 12.81 14.76 -18.21
CA ARG A 340 12.25 15.20 -19.49
C ARG A 340 10.76 14.85 -19.59
N ASP A 341 10.39 13.62 -19.23
CA ASP A 341 9.00 13.15 -19.27
C ASP A 341 8.10 13.97 -18.33
N THR A 342 8.53 14.17 -17.08
CA THR A 342 7.83 15.02 -16.12
C THR A 342 7.66 16.45 -16.65
N LEU A 343 8.72 17.08 -17.15
CA LEU A 343 8.63 18.43 -17.71
C LEU A 343 7.66 18.52 -18.89
N ASP A 344 7.67 17.50 -19.76
CA ASP A 344 6.83 17.44 -20.95
C ASP A 344 5.34 17.31 -20.57
N HIS A 345 5.04 16.47 -19.57
CA HIS A 345 3.71 16.28 -18.99
C HIS A 345 3.16 17.58 -18.39
N GLU A 346 3.95 18.26 -17.54
CA GLU A 346 3.51 19.53 -16.93
C GLU A 346 3.31 20.66 -17.94
N VAL A 347 4.09 20.66 -19.03
CA VAL A 347 3.89 21.60 -20.14
C VAL A 347 2.58 21.31 -20.89
N GLU A 348 2.18 20.04 -20.98
CA GLU A 348 0.90 19.66 -21.59
C GLU A 348 -0.29 20.19 -20.78
N HIS A 349 -0.25 20.06 -19.45
CA HIS A 349 -1.22 20.72 -18.56
C HIS A 349 -1.28 22.23 -18.76
N HIS A 350 -0.12 22.89 -18.88
CA HIS A 350 -0.08 24.31 -19.17
C HIS A 350 -0.77 24.67 -20.49
N LEU A 351 -0.49 23.93 -21.56
CA LEU A 351 -1.09 24.17 -22.87
C LEU A 351 -2.61 24.01 -22.82
N HIS A 352 -3.10 22.97 -22.15
CA HIS A 352 -4.53 22.78 -21.99
C HIS A 352 -5.20 23.82 -21.08
N HIS A 353 -4.50 24.29 -20.04
CA HIS A 353 -4.95 25.42 -19.24
C HIS A 353 -5.17 26.68 -20.10
N LEU A 354 -4.27 26.96 -21.05
CA LEU A 354 -4.43 28.08 -21.99
C LEU A 354 -5.62 27.90 -22.95
N GLU A 355 -5.99 26.67 -23.28
CA GLU A 355 -7.18 26.32 -24.07
C GLU A 355 -8.49 26.48 -23.28
N GLY A 356 -8.41 26.66 -21.96
CA GLY A 356 -9.55 26.86 -21.06
C GLY A 356 -10.24 25.57 -20.64
N TYR A 357 -9.66 24.40 -20.96
CA TYR A 357 -10.12 23.09 -20.53
C TYR A 357 -8.94 22.12 -20.50
N ASP A 358 -8.72 21.49 -19.36
CA ASP A 358 -7.71 20.45 -19.18
C ASP A 358 -8.33 19.05 -19.19
N PRO A 359 -8.27 18.31 -20.33
CA PRO A 359 -8.74 16.94 -20.39
C PRO A 359 -7.85 15.99 -19.57
N LEU A 360 -6.55 16.26 -19.43
CA LEU A 360 -5.63 15.39 -18.69
C LEU A 360 -6.02 15.35 -17.21
N ASP A 361 -6.32 16.52 -16.64
CA ASP A 361 -6.81 16.65 -15.26
C ASP A 361 -8.13 15.88 -15.01
N ALA A 362 -8.96 15.63 -16.03
CA ALA A 362 -10.13 14.76 -15.90
C ALA A 362 -9.77 13.26 -15.97
N GLU A 363 -8.81 12.90 -16.82
CA GLU A 363 -8.31 11.53 -16.97
C GLU A 363 -7.54 11.07 -15.72
N GLU A 364 -6.66 11.92 -15.19
CA GLU A 364 -5.90 11.71 -13.96
C GLU A 364 -6.82 11.54 -12.76
N ARG A 365 -7.83 12.41 -12.58
CA ARG A 365 -8.82 12.21 -11.51
C ARG A 365 -9.59 10.90 -11.66
N ALA A 366 -9.89 10.50 -12.89
CA ALA A 366 -10.55 9.22 -13.14
C ALA A 366 -9.62 8.04 -12.82
N GLU A 367 -8.31 8.17 -13.03
CA GLU A 367 -7.29 7.21 -12.64
C GLU A 367 -7.09 7.14 -11.13
N ALA A 368 -6.89 8.27 -10.47
CA ALA A 368 -6.85 8.38 -9.01
C ALA A 368 -8.08 7.76 -8.37
N ARG A 369 -9.27 8.00 -8.94
CA ARG A 369 -10.51 7.33 -8.50
C ARG A 369 -10.43 5.82 -8.67
N ARG A 370 -9.99 5.30 -9.83
CA ARG A 370 -9.83 3.85 -10.04
C ARG A 370 -8.87 3.24 -9.02
N ASP A 371 -7.79 3.96 -8.69
CA ASP A 371 -6.81 3.55 -7.71
C ASP A 371 -7.35 3.55 -6.29
N LEU A 372 -8.07 4.59 -5.89
CA LEU A 372 -8.79 4.60 -4.62
C LEU A 372 -9.84 3.47 -4.56
N GLU A 373 -10.59 3.22 -5.65
CA GLU A 373 -11.60 2.16 -5.69
C GLU A 373 -10.96 0.77 -5.62
N ARG A 374 -9.76 0.59 -6.19
CA ARG A 374 -8.95 -0.63 -6.08
C ARG A 374 -8.43 -0.83 -4.66
N THR A 375 -7.95 0.23 -4.01
CA THR A 375 -7.28 0.17 -2.72
C THR A 375 -8.25 0.12 -1.53
N PHE A 376 -9.32 0.92 -1.56
CA PHE A 376 -10.28 1.03 -0.46
C PHE A 376 -11.59 0.27 -0.72
N GLY A 377 -11.84 -0.14 -1.96
CA GLY A 377 -13.13 -0.66 -2.40
C GLY A 377 -14.10 0.45 -2.83
N ARG A 378 -14.86 0.18 -3.90
CA ARG A 378 -15.78 1.14 -4.51
C ARG A 378 -16.80 1.75 -3.55
N ASP A 379 -17.37 0.93 -2.67
CA ASP A 379 -18.38 1.40 -1.72
C ASP A 379 -17.78 2.29 -0.64
N ALA A 380 -16.55 2.01 -0.19
CA ALA A 380 -15.84 2.84 0.78
C ALA A 380 -15.53 4.22 0.19
N VAL A 381 -15.04 4.27 -1.05
CA VAL A 381 -14.80 5.53 -1.80
C VAL A 381 -16.10 6.31 -1.93
N ALA A 382 -17.19 5.68 -2.39
CA ALA A 382 -18.48 6.33 -2.53
C ALA A 382 -19.04 6.83 -1.19
N ARG A 383 -18.80 6.11 -0.08
CA ARG A 383 -19.16 6.57 1.28
C ARG A 383 -18.31 7.77 1.71
N ALA A 384 -17.02 7.80 1.38
CA ALA A 384 -16.13 8.92 1.66
C ALA A 384 -16.56 10.17 0.89
N GLU A 385 -16.79 10.06 -0.42
CA GLU A 385 -17.30 11.14 -1.29
C GLU A 385 -18.61 11.73 -0.73
N ARG A 386 -19.57 10.87 -0.35
CA ARG A 386 -20.84 11.31 0.26
C ARG A 386 -20.64 12.05 1.57
N ARG A 387 -19.71 11.59 2.43
CA ARG A 387 -19.40 12.26 3.70
C ARG A 387 -18.74 13.61 3.48
N TRP A 388 -17.82 13.71 2.53
CA TRP A 388 -17.16 14.95 2.15
C TRP A 388 -18.18 15.97 1.60
N LEU A 389 -19.02 15.57 0.63
CA LEU A 389 -20.10 16.41 0.10
C LEU A 389 -21.08 16.87 1.20
N ALA A 390 -21.46 15.98 2.12
CA ALA A 390 -22.31 16.34 3.25
C ALA A 390 -21.62 17.35 4.19
N GLY A 391 -20.31 17.23 4.38
CA GLY A 391 -19.48 18.19 5.11
C GLY A 391 -19.46 19.56 4.45
N GLU A 392 -19.22 19.64 3.15
CA GLU A 392 -19.25 20.89 2.38
C GLU A 392 -20.63 21.54 2.40
N LEU A 393 -21.69 20.77 2.15
CA LEU A 393 -23.07 21.28 2.24
C LEU A 393 -23.39 21.76 3.66
N GLY A 394 -22.89 21.06 4.69
CA GLY A 394 -22.98 21.50 6.08
C GLY A 394 -22.25 22.82 6.34
N ALA A 395 -21.06 23.01 5.76
CA ALA A 395 -20.31 24.25 5.84
C ALA A 395 -21.04 25.40 5.12
N ILE A 396 -21.54 25.17 3.89
CA ILE A 396 -22.35 26.14 3.14
C ILE A 396 -23.60 26.52 3.95
N ALA A 397 -24.30 25.52 4.51
CA ALA A 397 -25.47 25.77 5.35
C ALA A 397 -25.12 26.62 6.58
N ARG A 398 -24.00 26.33 7.24
CA ARG A 398 -23.53 27.05 8.43
C ARG A 398 -23.08 28.48 8.13
N PHE A 399 -22.38 28.71 7.02
CA PHE A 399 -21.76 30.00 6.72
C PHE A 399 -22.59 30.92 5.82
N PHE A 400 -23.48 30.37 4.99
CA PHE A 400 -24.32 31.17 4.10
C PHE A 400 -25.80 31.09 4.48
N VAL A 401 -26.35 29.89 4.61
CA VAL A 401 -27.80 29.73 4.81
C VAL A 401 -28.24 30.22 6.18
N LEU A 402 -27.56 29.79 7.26
CA LEU A 402 -27.93 30.17 8.62
C LEU A 402 -27.80 31.69 8.84
N PRO A 403 -26.71 32.38 8.43
CA PRO A 403 -26.64 33.84 8.55
C PRO A 403 -27.68 34.57 7.71
N LEU A 404 -28.01 34.09 6.50
CA LEU A 404 -29.08 34.67 5.69
C LEU A 404 -30.45 34.51 6.35
N VAL A 405 -30.74 33.35 6.94
CA VAL A 405 -31.98 33.12 7.70
C VAL A 405 -32.03 34.04 8.92
N LEU A 406 -30.93 34.15 9.68
CA LEU A 406 -30.85 35.06 10.83
C LEU A 406 -31.02 36.53 10.42
N LEU A 407 -30.41 36.94 9.31
CA LEU A 407 -30.56 38.28 8.75
C LEU A 407 -32.00 38.55 8.30
N ALA A 408 -32.64 37.58 7.62
CA ALA A 408 -34.03 37.69 7.19
C ALA A 408 -34.98 37.77 8.39
N LEU A 409 -34.74 36.98 9.45
CA LEU A 409 -35.50 37.05 10.70
C LEU A 409 -35.31 38.39 11.40
N LEU A 410 -34.07 38.91 11.44
CA LEU A 410 -33.77 40.22 12.01
C LEU A 410 -34.47 41.34 11.23
N LEU A 411 -34.38 41.32 9.90
CA LEU A 411 -35.07 42.28 9.03
C LEU A 411 -36.58 42.19 9.21
N GLY A 412 -37.14 40.99 9.23
CA GLY A 412 -38.57 40.77 9.49
C GLY A 412 -39.00 41.32 10.86
N ALA A 413 -38.17 41.14 11.90
CA ALA A 413 -38.43 41.72 13.21
C ALA A 413 -38.33 43.25 13.21
N LEU A 414 -37.38 43.84 12.50
CA LEU A 414 -37.23 45.30 12.37
C LEU A 414 -38.39 45.94 11.62
N VAL A 415 -38.88 45.30 10.54
CA VAL A 415 -40.08 45.72 9.81
C VAL A 415 -41.33 45.61 10.69
N ALA A 416 -41.51 44.48 11.39
CA ALA A 416 -42.64 44.30 12.29
C ALA A 416 -42.65 45.30 13.47
N ALA A 417 -41.48 45.77 13.89
CA ALA A 417 -41.31 46.79 14.92
C ALA A 417 -41.44 48.24 14.39
N GLY A 418 -41.59 48.45 13.08
CA GLY A 418 -41.67 49.77 12.46
C GLY A 418 -40.35 50.56 12.50
N VAL A 419 -39.21 49.86 12.64
CA VAL A 419 -37.87 50.47 12.60
C VAL A 419 -37.42 50.69 11.16
N ILE A 420 -37.88 49.85 10.25
CA ILE A 420 -37.64 49.92 8.81
C ILE A 420 -39.01 49.87 8.14
N ASP A 421 -39.30 50.88 7.31
CA ASP A 421 -40.53 50.98 6.50
C ASP A 421 -40.47 50.14 5.21
#